data_AF-A0A7C5CRJ5-F1
#
_entry.id   AF-A0A7C5CRJ5-F1
#
_cell.length_a   1.000
_cell.length_b   1.000
_cell.length_c   1.000
_cell.angle_alpha   90.00
_cell.angle_beta   90.00
_cell.angle_gamma   90.00
#
_symmetry.space_group_name_H-M   'P 1'
#
loop_
_entity.id
_entity.type
_entity.pdbx_description
1 polymer ?
#
loop_
_entity_poly.entity_id
_entity_poly.type
_entity_poly.pdbx_seq_one_letter_code
_entity_poly.pdbx_strand_id
1 'polypeptide(L)' 'MTVLIGRITLVFGLIVTLFGVAGGFGFLLLSDQQNLAKICFMSVPVGFLFLFVGLSTIVLFEPNRRVKKRDITPL' A
#
# COMPACT_ATOMS: atom_id res chain seq x y z
N MET A 1 -16.08 8.46 0.02
CA MET A 1 -15.17 8.89 1.10
C MET A 1 -14.24 7.74 1.54
N THR A 2 -14.76 6.57 1.91
CA THR A 2 -13.97 5.42 2.43
C THR A 2 -12.92 4.86 1.46
N VAL A 3 -13.25 4.73 0.17
CA VAL A 3 -12.31 4.25 -0.87
C VAL A 3 -11.13 5.22 -1.09
N LEU A 4 -11.37 6.53 -0.91
CA LEU A 4 -10.36 7.58 -1.00
C LEU A 4 -9.37 7.47 0.16
N ILE A 5 -9.87 7.23 1.38
CA ILE A 5 -9.04 6.92 2.55
C ILE A 5 -8.18 5.68 2.26
N GLY A 6 -8.78 4.58 1.77
CA GLY A 6 -8.06 3.35 1.48
C GLY A 6 -6.91 3.54 0.48
N ARG A 7 -7.13 4.33 -0.58
CA ARG A 7 -6.07 4.68 -1.55
C ARG A 7 -4.95 5.51 -0.93
N ILE A 8 -5.27 6.51 -0.12
CA ILE A 8 -4.26 7.34 0.56
C ILE A 8 -3.42 6.49 1.51
N THR A 9 -4.07 5.65 2.32
CA THR A 9 -3.41 4.73 3.25
C THR A 9 -2.50 3.74 2.52
N LEU A 10 -2.95 3.21 1.37
CA LEU A 10 -2.15 2.33 0.53
C LEU A 10 -0.90 3.05 -0.01
N VAL A 11 -1.06 4.24 -0.59
CA VAL A 11 0.07 5.03 -1.12
C VAL A 11 1.06 5.39 0.00
N PHE A 12 0.57 5.79 1.17
CA PHE A 12 1.41 6.09 2.31
C PHE A 12 2.21 4.85 2.77
N GLY A 13 1.55 3.70 2.91
CA GLY A 13 2.22 2.45 3.25
C GLY A 13 3.26 2.05 2.20
N LEU A 14 2.97 2.24 0.92
CA LEU A 14 3.90 1.98 -0.18
C LEU A 14 5.16 2.82 -0.05
N ILE A 15 5.00 4.13 0.20
CA ILE A 15 6.10 5.08 0.35
C ILE A 15 6.98 4.66 1.53
N VAL A 16 6.39 4.40 2.70
CA VAL A 16 7.14 3.98 3.90
C VAL A 16 7.92 2.69 3.64
N THR A 17 7.28 1.71 3.00
CA THR A 17 7.92 0.43 2.65
C THR A 17 9.07 0.63 1.68
N LEU A 18 8.88 1.46 0.65
CA LEU A 18 9.89 1.73 -0.36
C LEU A 18 11.11 2.42 0.26
N PHE A 19 10.90 3.42 1.13
CA PHE A 19 11.98 4.09 1.85
C PHE A 19 12.67 3.17 2.86
N GLY A 20 11.92 2.32 3.58
CA GLY A 20 12.50 1.36 4.53
C GLY A 20 13.38 0.31 3.85
N VAL A 21 12.94 -0.20 2.69
CA VAL A 21 13.72 -1.17 1.89
C VAL A 21 14.89 -0.48 1.20
N ALA A 22 14.64 0.58 0.43
CA ALA A 22 15.69 1.29 -0.31
C ALA A 22 16.73 1.89 0.63
N GLY A 23 16.30 2.47 1.75
CA GLY A 23 17.17 2.96 2.81
C GLY A 23 17.91 1.84 3.53
N GLY A 24 17.23 0.77 3.92
CA GLY A 24 17.85 -0.37 4.61
C GLY A 24 18.96 -1.03 3.80
N PHE A 25 18.70 -1.31 2.52
CA PHE A 25 19.72 -1.81 1.60
C PHE A 25 20.78 -0.76 1.26
N GLY A 26 20.39 0.52 1.12
CA GLY A 26 21.32 1.61 0.88
C GLY A 26 22.36 1.75 2.00
N PHE A 27 21.93 1.77 3.27
CA PHE A 27 22.83 1.84 4.42
C PHE A 27 23.74 0.61 4.56
N LEU A 28 23.24 -0.57 4.19
CA LEU A 28 24.02 -1.81 4.18
C LEU A 28 25.11 -1.80 3.10
N LEU A 29 24.78 -1.34 1.89
CA LEU A 29 25.68 -1.43 0.73
C LEU A 29 26.65 -0.25 0.62
N LEU A 30 26.26 0.96 1.05
CA LEU A 30 27.04 2.19 0.82
C LEU A 30 27.80 2.67 2.07
N SER A 31 27.37 2.29 3.27
CA SER A 31 27.90 2.89 4.51
C SER A 31 28.29 1.88 5.59
N ASP A 32 28.13 0.57 5.34
CA ASP A 32 28.37 -0.53 6.29
C ASP A 32 27.73 -0.32 7.68
N GLN A 33 26.70 0.54 7.73
CA GLN A 33 26.05 0.99 8.95
C GLN A 33 24.93 0.01 9.32
N GLN A 34 25.33 -1.12 9.91
CA GLN A 34 24.41 -2.21 10.24
C GLN A 34 23.27 -1.78 11.18
N ASN A 35 23.54 -0.85 12.11
CA ASN A 35 22.51 -0.36 13.04
C ASN A 35 21.43 0.46 12.33
N LEU A 36 21.81 1.37 11.42
CA LEU A 36 20.84 2.19 10.66
C LEU A 36 20.04 1.34 9.67
N ALA A 37 20.70 0.36 9.02
CA ALA A 37 20.02 -0.58 8.14
C ALA A 37 18.95 -1.39 8.91
N LYS A 38 19.28 -1.86 10.12
CA LYS A 38 18.37 -2.62 10.98
C LYS A 38 17.14 -1.79 11.39
N ILE A 39 17.34 -0.52 11.73
CA ILE A 39 16.25 0.41 12.04
C ILE A 39 15.36 0.65 10.81
N CYS A 40 15.95 0.85 9.63
CA CYS A 40 15.19 1.00 8.38
C CYS A 40 14.33 -0.23 8.08
N PHE A 41 14.91 -1.43 8.19
CA PHE A 41 14.16 -2.67 7.99
C PHE A 41 13.06 -2.89 9.04
N MET A 42 13.22 -2.38 10.25
CA MET A 42 12.18 -2.47 11.28
C MET A 42 10.94 -1.60 10.95
N SER A 43 11.07 -0.58 10.09
CA SER A 43 9.94 0.20 9.59
C SER A 43 9.18 -0.46 8.44
N VAL A 44 9.80 -1.43 7.74
CA VAL A 44 9.21 -2.15 6.61
C VAL A 44 7.95 -2.93 7.00
N PRO A 45 7.91 -3.73 8.09
CA PRO A 45 6.69 -4.40 8.54
C PRO A 45 5.53 -3.43 8.80
N VAL A 46 5.82 -2.25 9.32
CA VAL A 46 4.82 -1.21 9.59
C VAL A 46 4.25 -0.67 8.27
N GLY A 47 5.12 -0.35 7.30
CA GLY A 47 4.69 0.04 5.96
C GLY A 47 3.82 -1.02 5.28
N PHE A 48 4.17 -2.30 5.45
CA PHE A 48 3.41 -3.43 4.92
C PHE A 48 2.02 -3.57 5.55
N LEU A 49 1.91 -3.34 6.86
CA LEU A 49 0.63 -3.28 7.57
C LEU A 49 -0.27 -2.17 7.01
N PHE A 50 0.27 -0.98 6.78
CA PHE A 50 -0.47 0.13 6.17
C PHE A 50 -0.93 -0.19 4.74
N LEU A 51 -0.07 -0.81 3.93
CA LEU A 51 -0.44 -1.32 2.61
C LEU A 51 -1.60 -2.30 2.69
N PHE A 52 -1.51 -3.27 3.60
CA PHE A 52 -2.54 -4.30 3.79
C PHE A 52 -3.88 -3.71 4.22
N VAL A 53 -3.88 -2.78 5.18
CA VAL A 53 -5.09 -2.09 5.65
C VAL A 53 -5.71 -1.23 4.54
N GLY A 54 -4.89 -0.48 3.81
CA GLY A 54 -5.34 0.34 2.68
C GLY A 54 -5.95 -0.50 1.58
N LEU A 55 -5.27 -1.58 1.18
CA LEU A 55 -5.74 -2.51 0.16
C LEU A 55 -7.03 -3.22 0.60
N SER A 56 -7.09 -3.72 1.83
CA SER A 56 -8.29 -4.36 2.37
C SER A 56 -9.48 -3.40 2.36
N THR A 57 -9.27 -2.14 2.77
CA THR A 57 -10.32 -1.12 2.73
C THR A 57 -10.81 -0.85 1.31
N ILE A 58 -9.92 -0.79 0.33
CA ILE A 58 -10.32 -0.64 -1.07
C ILE A 58 -11.12 -1.87 -1.50
N VAL A 59 -10.60 -3.08 -1.33
CA VAL A 59 -11.26 -4.31 -1.77
C VAL A 59 -12.64 -4.52 -1.12
N LEU A 60 -12.78 -4.22 0.17
CA LEU A 60 -14.06 -4.38 0.88
C LEU A 60 -15.10 -3.32 0.49
N PHE A 61 -14.68 -2.09 0.22
CA PHE A 61 -15.60 -0.96 0.03
C PHE A 61 -15.66 -0.45 -1.42
N GLU A 62 -14.86 -0.98 -2.34
CA GLU A 62 -14.91 -0.62 -3.75
C GLU A 62 -16.22 -1.15 -4.35
N PRO A 63 -17.13 -0.25 -4.79
CA PRO A 63 -18.40 -0.67 -5.36
C PRO A 63 -18.11 -1.48 -6.62
N ASN A 64 -18.51 -2.75 -6.62
CA ASN A 64 -18.37 -3.60 -7.78
C ASN A 64 -19.19 -2.99 -8.92
N ARG A 65 -18.52 -2.26 -9.82
CA ARG A 65 -19.14 -1.49 -10.90
C ARG A 65 -19.56 -2.43 -12.04
N ARG A 66 -20.30 -3.49 -11.70
CA ARG A 66 -21.01 -4.33 -12.65
C ARG A 66 -22.25 -3.57 -13.10
N VAL A 67 -22.04 -2.64 -14.02
CA VAL A 67 -23.13 -2.05 -14.80
C VAL A 67 -23.83 -3.20 -15.53
N LYS A 68 -25.04 -3.53 -15.07
CA LYS A 68 -25.97 -4.43 -15.75
C LYS A 68 -26.32 -3.81 -17.11
N LYS A 69 -25.59 -4.20 -18.16
CA LYS A 69 -25.87 -3.84 -19.56
C LYS A 69 -26.63 -5.00 -20.22
N ARG A 70 -27.97 -5.00 -20.08
CA ARG A 70 -29.01 -5.80 -20.79
C ARG A 70 -30.24 -5.91 -19.88
N ASP A 71 -31.48 -5.66 -20.26
CA ASP A 71 -32.16 -5.43 -21.53
C ASP A 71 -33.42 -4.61 -21.21
N ILE A 72 -33.68 -3.53 -21.93
CA ILE A 72 -35.01 -2.90 -22.01
C ILE A 72 -35.19 -2.32 -23.40
N THR A 73 -35.72 -3.14 -24.31
CA THR A 73 -36.88 -2.77 -25.15
C THR A 73 -37.41 -4.01 -25.88
N PRO A 74 -38.66 -4.46 -25.64
CA PRO A 74 -39.40 -5.25 -26.61
C PRO A 74 -39.89 -4.31 -27.73
N LEU A 75 -39.61 -4.67 -28.98
CA LEU A 75 -40.28 -4.11 -30.17
C LEU A 75 -41.42 -5.04 -30.58
#